data_AF-A0A843SWV2-F1
#
_entry.id   AF-A0A843SWV2-F1
#
_cell.length_a   1.000
_cell.length_b   1.000
_cell.length_c   1.000
_cell.angle_alpha   90.00
_cell.angle_beta   90.00
_cell.angle_gamma   90.00
#
_symmetry.space_group_name_H-M   'P 1'
#
loop_
_entity.id
_entity.type
_entity.pdbx_description
1 polymer ?
#
loop_
_entity_poly.entity_id
_entity_poly.type
_entity_poly.pdbx_seq_one_letter_code
_entity_poly.pdbx_strand_id
1 'polypeptide(L)'
;MGTLILWLLVAVFVGAFASQVATRVRLIAAAPNTFSLDRLGFRVNRFLVDVVAQRRTIRERPVAGLAHAFVFWGFIAFGGYTAVEFLYGLGIVDLRHAAWFGVYRAILTPFAVAVLGGIVYLIVRRVFVRPVALGKKVSAESVVIGLFIATLMATFLLTWWIDDASLAGRVDWWLHSLVILAFLALIPASKHFHLVLSPITVLLKSPELGNLPNLDFEKEQVGLEVVKDLGSKMVLDAFTCVECGRCMVNCPAWGAGEELNPKTIILRTRDALLEGKRETRLADIYTEKELWQCTTCGACENQCPVGIEHLPILIGSRRGLVSNGDAPDYLGGMYNNLERRSNIWGLGYDQRQKFVDATSVETFDPSRHDVLVWLGCAGAFEADFQKSLRSMFEILRAKQVRFGVLSKERCTGDPAKRTGNEYMFQELARGNIDDLKAAGPKKILTSCPHCVKTIGDDYRKFGYEVEVVHSAVYIEELTRSNRPRPASEGAVTYHDPCYLARYGGKVDEPRALLERFGADVQEPERNRDNPYCCGAGGGLLFADREEEPGSRISDVRFRQLKDTGAQTVVTACPFCSIMLKGAQTSAPDGGEIQFVDLMTFVNGRLDKG
;
A
#
# COMPACT_ATOMS: atom_id res chain seq x y z
N MET A 1 -26.98 -19.55 -43.52
CA MET A 1 -25.59 -20.00 -43.29
C MET A 1 -24.85 -19.12 -42.27
N GLY A 2 -24.87 -17.79 -42.41
CA GLY A 2 -24.19 -16.87 -41.47
C GLY A 2 -24.57 -17.02 -39.99
N THR A 3 -25.86 -17.14 -39.68
CA THR A 3 -26.35 -17.32 -38.29
C THR A 3 -25.81 -18.59 -37.63
N LEU A 4 -25.79 -19.72 -38.35
CA LEU A 4 -25.24 -20.98 -37.83
C LEU A 4 -23.74 -20.88 -37.54
N ILE A 5 -23.00 -20.22 -38.43
CA ILE A 5 -21.57 -19.95 -38.23
C ILE A 5 -21.37 -19.10 -36.97
N LEU A 6 -22.17 -18.05 -36.77
CA LEU A 6 -22.08 -17.19 -35.59
C LEU A 6 -22.38 -17.98 -34.30
N TRP A 7 -23.41 -18.82 -34.28
CA TRP A 7 -23.72 -19.69 -33.13
C TRP A 7 -22.52 -20.57 -32.76
N LEU A 8 -21.89 -21.22 -33.75
CA LEU A 8 -20.71 -22.05 -33.53
C LEU A 8 -19.53 -21.22 -32.98
N LEU A 9 -19.26 -20.05 -33.55
CA LEU A 9 -18.21 -19.16 -33.08
C LEU A 9 -18.47 -18.71 -31.63
N VAL A 10 -19.68 -18.22 -31.33
CA VAL A 10 -20.07 -17.83 -29.97
C VAL A 10 -19.85 -18.98 -28.99
N ALA A 11 -20.30 -20.19 -29.31
CA ALA A 11 -20.11 -21.36 -28.46
C ALA A 11 -18.62 -21.66 -28.19
N VAL A 12 -17.77 -21.60 -29.23
CA VAL A 12 -16.33 -21.83 -29.12
C VAL A 12 -15.65 -20.76 -28.25
N PHE A 13 -15.88 -19.47 -28.54
CA PHE A 13 -15.21 -18.37 -27.84
C PHE A 13 -15.72 -18.21 -26.40
N VAL A 14 -17.03 -18.39 -26.16
CA VAL A 14 -17.60 -18.41 -24.80
C VAL A 14 -17.09 -19.63 -24.02
N GLY A 15 -16.99 -20.81 -24.66
CA GLY A 15 -16.41 -22.00 -24.04
C GLY A 15 -14.95 -21.79 -23.64
N ALA A 16 -14.15 -21.17 -24.52
CA ALA A 16 -12.76 -20.82 -24.23
C ALA A 16 -12.64 -19.81 -23.07
N PHE A 17 -13.49 -18.78 -23.04
CA PHE A 17 -13.57 -17.83 -21.94
C PHE A 17 -13.93 -18.54 -20.62
N ALA A 18 -15.01 -19.32 -20.63
CA ALA A 18 -15.52 -20.02 -19.44
C ALA A 18 -14.51 -21.01 -18.88
N SER A 19 -13.81 -21.76 -19.74
CA SER A 19 -12.73 -22.68 -19.34
C SER A 19 -11.63 -21.95 -18.58
N GLN A 20 -11.16 -20.82 -19.11
CA GLN A 20 -10.08 -20.06 -18.48
C GLN A 20 -10.51 -19.43 -17.15
N VAL A 21 -11.71 -18.85 -17.09
CA VAL A 21 -12.28 -18.32 -15.85
C VAL A 21 -12.44 -19.44 -14.82
N ALA A 22 -12.96 -20.60 -15.22
CA ALA A 22 -13.15 -21.75 -14.34
C ALA A 22 -11.83 -22.22 -13.73
N THR A 23 -10.73 -22.27 -14.48
CA THR A 23 -9.40 -22.62 -13.95
C THR A 23 -8.99 -21.69 -12.81
N ARG A 24 -9.15 -20.37 -12.98
CA ARG A 24 -8.74 -19.38 -11.97
C ARG A 24 -9.68 -19.40 -10.75
N VAL A 25 -10.99 -19.55 -10.97
CA VAL A 25 -11.97 -19.71 -9.90
C VAL A 25 -11.69 -20.97 -9.08
N ARG A 26 -11.33 -22.09 -9.72
CA ARG A 26 -10.93 -23.33 -9.02
C ARG A 26 -9.69 -23.13 -8.16
N LEU A 27 -8.67 -22.42 -8.66
CA LEU A 27 -7.47 -22.11 -7.89
C LEU A 27 -7.78 -21.23 -6.67
N ILE A 28 -8.63 -20.22 -6.84
CA ILE A 28 -9.08 -19.35 -5.74
C ILE A 28 -9.90 -20.15 -4.71
N ALA A 29 -10.81 -21.01 -5.17
CA ALA A 29 -11.68 -21.81 -4.30
C ALA A 29 -10.94 -22.94 -3.57
N ALA A 30 -9.84 -23.44 -4.15
CA ALA A 30 -9.00 -24.47 -3.53
C ALA A 30 -8.04 -23.93 -2.47
N ALA A 31 -7.84 -22.61 -2.41
CA ALA A 31 -6.98 -21.95 -1.44
C ALA A 31 -7.70 -21.78 -0.08
N PRO A 32 -6.96 -21.73 1.05
CA PRO A 32 -7.53 -21.41 2.36
C PRO A 32 -8.33 -20.11 2.30
N ASN A 33 -9.58 -20.12 2.77
CA ASN A 33 -10.45 -18.96 2.65
C ASN A 33 -9.98 -17.82 3.56
N THR A 34 -9.50 -16.74 2.96
CA THR A 34 -9.05 -15.51 3.65
C THR A 34 -9.86 -14.28 3.24
N PHE A 35 -11.00 -14.46 2.58
CA PHE A 35 -11.88 -13.35 2.25
C PHE A 35 -12.60 -12.80 3.49
N SER A 36 -12.74 -11.48 3.54
CA SER A 36 -13.50 -10.78 4.57
C SER A 36 -14.38 -9.71 3.95
N LEU A 37 -15.59 -9.57 4.49
CA LEU A 37 -16.58 -8.53 4.14
C LEU A 37 -16.90 -7.61 5.33
N ASP A 38 -16.02 -7.60 6.34
CA ASP A 38 -16.08 -6.66 7.46
C ASP A 38 -16.11 -5.20 6.97
N ARG A 39 -16.75 -4.30 7.74
CA ARG A 39 -16.87 -2.88 7.40
C ARG A 39 -17.35 -2.64 5.96
N LEU A 40 -18.41 -3.33 5.55
CA LEU A 40 -18.94 -3.31 4.17
C LEU A 40 -19.14 -1.89 3.62
N GLY A 41 -19.66 -0.95 4.44
CA GLY A 41 -19.83 0.45 4.02
C GLY A 41 -18.53 1.13 3.57
N PHE A 42 -17.44 0.90 4.29
CA PHE A 42 -16.11 1.42 3.91
C PHE A 42 -15.64 0.80 2.58
N ARG A 43 -15.83 -0.52 2.42
CA ARG A 43 -15.42 -1.27 1.22
C ARG A 43 -16.21 -0.85 -0.02
N VAL A 44 -17.52 -0.66 0.11
CA VAL A 44 -18.40 -0.15 -0.96
C VAL A 44 -18.02 1.27 -1.33
N ASN A 45 -17.78 2.16 -0.36
CA ASN A 45 -17.31 3.51 -0.65
C ASN A 45 -15.97 3.49 -1.41
N ARG A 46 -15.01 2.66 -0.96
CA ARG A 46 -13.73 2.49 -1.67
C ARG A 46 -13.94 1.97 -3.09
N PHE A 47 -14.84 1.01 -3.29
CA PHE A 47 -15.19 0.51 -4.62
C PHE A 47 -15.71 1.65 -5.53
N LEU A 48 -16.66 2.45 -5.04
CA LEU A 48 -17.20 3.57 -5.81
C LEU A 48 -16.11 4.60 -6.14
N VAL A 49 -15.23 4.91 -5.19
CA VAL A 49 -14.18 5.91 -5.39
C VAL A 49 -13.05 5.40 -6.29
N ASP A 50 -12.58 4.17 -6.08
CA ASP A 50 -11.38 3.66 -6.73
C ASP A 50 -11.68 2.90 -8.04
N VAL A 51 -12.85 2.28 -8.19
CA VAL A 51 -13.25 1.53 -9.39
C VAL A 51 -14.12 2.40 -10.29
N VAL A 52 -15.24 2.93 -9.76
CA VAL A 52 -16.22 3.68 -10.56
C VAL A 52 -15.69 5.07 -10.92
N ALA A 53 -15.22 5.84 -9.94
CA ALA A 53 -14.64 7.17 -10.16
C ALA A 53 -13.15 7.13 -10.58
N GLN A 54 -12.52 5.95 -10.58
CA GLN A 54 -11.10 5.75 -10.94
C GLN A 54 -10.12 6.73 -10.27
N ARG A 55 -10.42 7.17 -9.04
CA ARG A 55 -9.68 8.25 -8.35
C ARG A 55 -8.18 8.00 -8.33
N ARG A 56 -7.75 6.79 -7.95
CA ARG A 56 -6.32 6.40 -7.91
C ARG A 56 -5.65 6.45 -9.28
N THR A 57 -6.36 6.04 -10.33
CA THR A 57 -5.78 6.00 -11.68
C THR A 57 -5.57 7.41 -12.21
N ILE A 58 -6.56 8.29 -12.02
CA ILE A 58 -6.57 9.70 -12.47
C ILE A 58 -5.60 10.55 -11.65
N ARG A 59 -5.66 10.51 -10.31
CA ARG A 59 -4.84 11.36 -9.42
C ARG A 59 -3.33 11.23 -9.72
N GLU A 60 -2.86 10.00 -9.91
CA GLU A 60 -1.44 9.71 -10.14
C GLU A 60 -0.97 10.04 -11.55
N ARG A 61 -1.85 9.95 -12.56
CA ARG A 61 -1.51 10.20 -13.97
C ARG A 61 -2.72 10.80 -14.69
N PRO A 62 -3.00 12.10 -14.57
CA PRO A 62 -4.27 12.69 -15.00
C PRO A 62 -4.65 12.39 -16.45
N VAL A 63 -3.75 12.64 -17.41
CA VAL A 63 -4.04 12.44 -18.85
C VAL A 63 -4.26 10.97 -19.18
N ALA A 64 -3.34 10.10 -18.78
CA ALA A 64 -3.46 8.66 -19.05
C ALA A 64 -4.61 8.01 -18.26
N GLY A 65 -4.92 8.53 -17.08
CA GLY A 65 -6.03 8.08 -16.25
C GLY A 65 -7.38 8.49 -16.81
N LEU A 66 -7.51 9.70 -17.36
CA LEU A 66 -8.72 10.11 -18.09
C LEU A 66 -8.93 9.28 -19.35
N ALA A 67 -7.87 9.07 -20.15
CA ALA A 67 -7.94 8.19 -21.32
C ALA A 67 -8.38 6.76 -20.93
N HIS A 68 -7.84 6.22 -19.83
CA HIS A 68 -8.25 4.93 -19.29
C HIS A 68 -9.69 4.93 -18.78
N ALA A 69 -10.15 6.01 -18.14
CA ALA A 69 -11.52 6.15 -17.68
C ALA A 69 -12.52 6.15 -18.84
N PHE A 70 -12.22 6.84 -19.95
CA PHE A 70 -13.04 6.77 -21.15
C PHE A 70 -13.12 5.36 -21.72
N VAL A 71 -12.01 4.64 -21.79
CA VAL A 71 -12.02 3.23 -22.24
C VAL A 71 -12.91 2.37 -21.35
N PHE A 72 -12.79 2.48 -20.02
CA PHE A 72 -13.61 1.72 -19.07
C PHE A 72 -15.11 2.04 -19.18
N TRP A 73 -15.48 3.31 -19.16
CA TRP A 73 -16.88 3.72 -19.29
C TRP A 73 -17.42 3.45 -20.68
N GLY A 74 -16.57 3.50 -21.70
CA GLY A 74 -16.86 3.02 -23.04
C GLY A 74 -17.27 1.55 -23.02
N PHE A 75 -16.48 0.65 -22.41
CA PHE A 75 -16.85 -0.76 -22.31
C PHE A 75 -18.22 -1.00 -21.65
N ILE A 76 -18.53 -0.26 -20.59
CA ILE A 76 -19.85 -0.34 -19.93
C ILE A 76 -20.94 0.19 -20.87
N ALA A 77 -20.73 1.36 -21.46
CA ALA A 77 -21.69 2.01 -22.33
C ALA A 77 -21.99 1.19 -23.59
N PHE A 78 -20.99 0.54 -24.20
CA PHE A 78 -21.13 -0.28 -25.40
C PHE A 78 -21.65 -1.70 -25.12
N GLY A 79 -21.76 -2.14 -23.87
CA GLY A 79 -22.27 -3.46 -23.53
C GLY A 79 -23.67 -3.73 -24.08
N GLY A 80 -24.57 -2.74 -24.02
CA GLY A 80 -25.92 -2.83 -24.57
C GLY A 80 -25.93 -2.87 -26.10
N TYR A 81 -25.07 -2.10 -26.76
CA TYR A 81 -24.92 -2.12 -28.23
C TYR A 81 -24.47 -3.50 -28.70
N THR A 82 -23.41 -4.04 -28.09
CA THR A 82 -22.92 -5.40 -28.36
C THR A 82 -24.02 -6.45 -28.16
N ALA A 83 -24.81 -6.35 -27.09
CA ALA A 83 -25.90 -7.29 -26.85
C ALA A 83 -26.94 -7.27 -27.97
N VAL A 84 -27.37 -6.09 -28.43
CA VAL A 84 -28.35 -5.96 -29.52
C VAL A 84 -27.81 -6.51 -30.84
N GLU A 85 -26.56 -6.21 -31.20
CA GLU A 85 -25.94 -6.70 -32.43
C GLU A 85 -25.81 -8.23 -32.47
N PHE A 86 -25.45 -8.85 -31.33
CA PHE A 86 -25.38 -10.31 -31.24
C PHE A 86 -26.76 -10.97 -31.22
N LEU A 87 -27.77 -10.38 -30.57
CA LEU A 87 -29.15 -10.89 -30.61
C LEU A 87 -29.69 -10.92 -32.04
N TYR A 88 -29.40 -9.88 -32.81
CA TYR A 88 -29.71 -9.83 -34.24
C TYR A 88 -28.96 -10.91 -35.03
N GLY A 89 -27.62 -10.97 -34.88
CA GLY A 89 -26.79 -11.92 -35.62
C GLY A 89 -27.13 -13.39 -35.37
N LEU A 90 -27.56 -13.71 -34.14
CA LEU A 90 -28.01 -15.05 -33.72
C LEU A 90 -29.44 -15.37 -34.17
N GLY A 91 -30.16 -14.42 -34.77
CA GLY A 91 -31.53 -14.58 -35.23
C GLY A 91 -32.55 -14.68 -34.10
N ILE A 92 -32.24 -14.15 -32.91
CA ILE A 92 -33.11 -14.22 -31.72
C ILE A 92 -34.16 -13.09 -31.79
N VAL A 93 -33.70 -11.84 -31.94
CA VAL A 93 -34.55 -10.66 -32.05
C VAL A 93 -33.80 -9.54 -32.78
N ASP A 94 -34.48 -8.79 -33.65
CA ASP A 94 -33.92 -7.58 -34.26
C ASP A 94 -34.49 -6.33 -33.57
N LEU A 95 -33.66 -5.70 -32.74
CA LEU A 95 -33.99 -4.44 -32.05
C LEU A 95 -33.35 -3.22 -32.72
N ARG A 96 -32.61 -3.41 -33.82
CA ARG A 96 -31.79 -2.34 -34.41
C ARG A 96 -32.62 -1.22 -35.03
N HIS A 97 -33.85 -1.53 -35.42
CA HIS A 97 -34.82 -0.59 -35.98
C HIS A 97 -35.69 0.11 -34.93
N ALA A 98 -35.54 -0.22 -33.64
CA ALA A 98 -36.30 0.43 -32.58
C ALA A 98 -35.84 1.87 -32.38
N ALA A 99 -36.79 2.81 -32.25
CA ALA A 99 -36.49 4.25 -32.12
C ALA A 99 -35.56 4.56 -30.93
N TRP A 100 -35.76 3.90 -29.78
CA TRP A 100 -34.91 4.05 -28.60
C TRP A 100 -33.46 3.60 -28.85
N PHE A 101 -33.26 2.59 -29.70
CA PHE A 101 -31.93 2.07 -30.03
C PHE A 101 -31.17 3.04 -30.94
N GLY A 102 -31.87 3.71 -31.87
CA GLY A 102 -31.29 4.81 -32.66
C GLY A 102 -30.80 5.96 -31.79
N VAL A 103 -31.59 6.38 -30.79
CA VAL A 103 -31.19 7.40 -29.80
C VAL A 103 -29.97 6.94 -29.00
N TYR A 104 -29.98 5.68 -28.53
CA TYR A 104 -28.85 5.10 -27.81
C TYR A 104 -27.57 5.07 -28.65
N ARG A 105 -27.63 4.67 -29.93
CA ARG A 105 -26.49 4.75 -30.87
C ARG A 105 -25.97 6.18 -31.03
N ALA A 106 -26.86 7.16 -31.15
CA ALA A 106 -26.47 8.57 -31.24
C ALA A 106 -25.70 9.02 -29.98
N ILE A 107 -26.17 8.62 -28.79
CA ILE A 107 -25.48 8.90 -27.51
C ILE A 107 -24.10 8.23 -27.44
N LEU A 108 -23.94 7.02 -27.99
CA LEU A 108 -22.66 6.31 -28.01
C LEU A 108 -21.61 6.92 -28.96
N THR A 109 -22.03 7.74 -29.92
CA THR A 109 -21.11 8.33 -30.92
C THR A 109 -20.00 9.20 -30.32
N PRO A 110 -20.30 10.19 -29.45
CA PRO A 110 -19.23 10.95 -28.77
C PRO A 110 -18.36 10.06 -27.88
N PHE A 111 -18.92 9.00 -27.27
CA PHE A 111 -18.13 8.01 -26.52
C PHE A 111 -17.16 7.25 -27.42
N ALA A 112 -17.59 6.81 -28.60
CA ALA A 112 -16.72 6.11 -29.56
C ALA A 112 -15.51 6.95 -29.94
N VAL A 113 -15.73 8.24 -30.23
CA VAL A 113 -14.65 9.18 -30.58
C VAL A 113 -13.69 9.38 -29.40
N ALA A 114 -14.21 9.56 -28.18
CA ALA A 114 -13.39 9.71 -26.99
C ALA A 114 -12.56 8.45 -26.67
N VAL A 115 -13.16 7.26 -26.79
CA VAL A 115 -12.47 5.97 -26.61
C VAL A 115 -11.41 5.78 -27.68
N LEU A 116 -11.72 6.09 -28.95
CA LEU A 116 -10.76 5.97 -30.05
C LEU A 116 -9.56 6.91 -29.86
N GLY A 117 -9.79 8.17 -29.51
CA GLY A 117 -8.72 9.11 -29.19
C GLY A 117 -7.89 8.66 -27.99
N GLY A 118 -8.57 8.19 -26.93
CA GLY A 118 -7.92 7.66 -25.72
C GLY A 118 -7.05 6.44 -25.98
N ILE A 119 -7.53 5.46 -26.77
CA ILE A 119 -6.77 4.25 -27.06
C ILE A 119 -5.58 4.54 -27.99
N VAL A 120 -5.76 5.40 -28.99
CA VAL A 120 -4.65 5.86 -29.84
C VAL A 120 -3.57 6.52 -28.99
N TYR A 121 -3.94 7.43 -28.08
CA TYR A 121 -3.01 8.04 -27.14
C TYR A 121 -2.27 6.98 -26.28
N LEU A 122 -3.00 6.01 -25.72
CA LEU A 122 -2.42 4.97 -24.88
C LEU A 122 -1.46 4.04 -25.66
N ILE A 123 -1.77 3.72 -26.92
CA ILE A 123 -0.90 2.95 -27.82
C ILE A 123 0.37 3.75 -28.12
N VAL A 124 0.24 5.01 -28.55
CA VAL A 124 1.38 5.89 -28.87
C VAL A 124 2.30 6.02 -27.66
N ARG A 125 1.73 6.30 -26.48
CA ARG A 125 2.48 6.41 -25.22
C ARG A 125 3.22 5.10 -24.88
N ARG A 126 2.64 3.94 -25.19
CA ARG A 126 3.22 2.62 -24.89
C ARG A 126 4.31 2.20 -25.87
N VAL A 127 4.18 2.55 -27.15
CA VAL A 127 5.13 2.16 -28.20
C VAL A 127 6.31 3.13 -28.30
N PHE A 128 6.05 4.44 -28.17
CA PHE A 128 7.06 5.49 -28.42
C PHE A 128 7.61 6.12 -27.14
N VAL A 129 6.78 6.58 -26.20
CA VAL A 129 7.24 7.33 -24.99
C VAL A 129 7.86 6.40 -23.93
N ARG A 130 7.28 5.23 -23.71
CA ARG A 130 7.77 4.16 -22.80
C ARG A 130 8.18 4.62 -21.39
N PRO A 131 7.20 4.90 -20.50
CA PRO A 131 7.48 5.14 -19.10
C PRO A 131 8.23 3.96 -18.45
N VAL A 132 9.19 4.26 -17.55
CA VAL A 132 10.00 3.26 -16.81
C VAL A 132 9.16 2.12 -16.21
N ALA A 133 7.96 2.43 -15.72
CA ALA A 133 7.04 1.47 -15.13
C ALA A 133 6.58 0.34 -16.08
N LEU A 134 6.67 0.53 -17.40
CA LEU A 134 6.28 -0.46 -18.41
C LEU A 134 7.44 -1.37 -18.86
N GLY A 135 8.66 -1.11 -18.39
CA GLY A 135 9.86 -1.88 -18.76
C GLY A 135 10.38 -1.55 -20.16
N LYS A 136 11.43 -2.28 -20.59
CA LYS A 136 12.15 -2.03 -21.85
C LYS A 136 11.48 -2.65 -23.08
N LYS A 137 10.63 -3.67 -22.91
CA LYS A 137 9.97 -4.41 -24.01
C LYS A 137 8.56 -3.92 -24.25
N VAL A 138 8.18 -3.76 -25.51
CA VAL A 138 6.79 -3.44 -25.90
C VAL A 138 5.93 -4.68 -25.65
N SER A 139 4.83 -4.50 -24.91
CA SER A 139 3.86 -5.57 -24.69
C SER A 139 2.98 -5.72 -25.93
N ALA A 140 3.29 -6.72 -26.76
CA ALA A 140 2.50 -7.06 -27.95
C ALA A 140 1.01 -7.23 -27.61
N GLU A 141 0.70 -7.92 -26.51
CA GLU A 141 -0.67 -8.06 -26.00
C GLU A 141 -1.40 -6.73 -25.82
N SER A 142 -0.76 -5.72 -25.23
CA SER A 142 -1.41 -4.41 -25.03
C SER A 142 -1.64 -3.66 -26.34
N VAL A 143 -0.76 -3.86 -27.32
CA VAL A 143 -0.92 -3.27 -28.65
C VAL A 143 -2.05 -3.96 -29.39
N VAL A 144 -2.10 -5.30 -29.39
CA VAL A 144 -3.18 -6.09 -30.01
C VAL A 144 -4.54 -5.72 -29.40
N ILE A 145 -4.65 -5.68 -28.07
CA ILE A 145 -5.90 -5.26 -27.42
C ILE A 145 -6.25 -3.81 -27.76
N GLY A 146 -5.27 -2.90 -27.81
CA GLY A 146 -5.52 -1.52 -28.21
C GLY A 146 -6.04 -1.41 -29.66
N LEU A 147 -5.49 -2.20 -30.58
CA LEU A 147 -5.95 -2.28 -31.96
C LEU A 147 -7.35 -2.87 -32.08
N PHE A 148 -7.68 -3.87 -31.25
CA PHE A 148 -9.03 -4.42 -31.19
C PHE A 148 -10.03 -3.34 -30.75
N ILE A 149 -9.75 -2.63 -29.66
CA ILE A 149 -10.60 -1.52 -29.19
C ILE A 149 -10.73 -0.44 -30.27
N ALA A 150 -9.62 -0.03 -30.90
CA ALA A 150 -9.66 0.96 -31.98
C ALA A 150 -10.52 0.49 -33.16
N THR A 151 -10.39 -0.79 -33.54
CA THR A 151 -11.20 -1.40 -34.61
C THR A 151 -12.68 -1.42 -34.24
N LEU A 152 -13.03 -1.78 -33.00
CA LEU A 152 -14.42 -1.77 -32.53
C LEU A 152 -15.04 -0.37 -32.58
N MET A 153 -14.28 0.66 -32.19
CA MET A 153 -14.78 2.04 -32.26
C MET A 153 -14.90 2.53 -33.72
N ALA A 154 -13.93 2.18 -34.57
CA ALA A 154 -13.95 2.58 -35.98
C ALA A 154 -15.11 1.92 -36.75
N THR A 155 -15.27 0.60 -36.61
CA THR A 155 -16.38 -0.16 -37.23
C THR A 155 -17.74 0.35 -36.73
N PHE A 156 -17.90 0.63 -35.42
CA PHE A 156 -19.09 1.30 -34.92
C PHE A 156 -19.36 2.65 -35.60
N LEU A 157 -18.35 3.51 -35.76
CA LEU A 157 -18.51 4.82 -36.41
C LEU A 157 -18.85 4.70 -37.91
N LEU A 158 -18.33 3.67 -38.58
CA LEU A 158 -18.62 3.40 -40.00
C LEU A 158 -20.09 3.04 -40.24
N THR A 159 -20.80 2.51 -39.23
CA THR A 159 -22.24 2.21 -39.33
C THR A 159 -23.13 3.43 -39.59
N TRP A 160 -22.61 4.66 -39.46
CA TRP A 160 -23.33 5.89 -39.83
C TRP A 160 -23.22 6.21 -41.33
N TRP A 161 -22.27 5.59 -42.03
CA TRP A 161 -21.89 5.92 -43.41
C TRP A 161 -22.12 4.77 -44.38
N ILE A 162 -22.23 3.55 -43.85
CA ILE A 162 -22.38 2.32 -44.63
C ILE A 162 -23.78 1.76 -44.41
N ASP A 163 -24.47 1.41 -45.49
CA ASP A 163 -25.74 0.68 -45.42
C ASP A 163 -25.50 -0.77 -44.97
N ASP A 164 -26.18 -1.19 -43.90
CA ASP A 164 -26.12 -2.54 -43.33
C ASP A 164 -26.45 -3.64 -44.36
N ALA A 165 -27.33 -3.34 -45.33
CA ALA A 165 -27.72 -4.29 -46.38
C ALA A 165 -26.65 -4.46 -47.47
N SER A 166 -25.67 -3.56 -47.55
CA SER A 166 -24.59 -3.62 -48.53
C SER A 166 -23.57 -4.72 -48.22
N LEU A 167 -22.71 -5.05 -49.20
CA LEU A 167 -21.58 -5.95 -48.95
C LEU A 167 -20.63 -5.35 -47.90
N ALA A 168 -20.38 -4.04 -47.96
CA ALA A 168 -19.51 -3.35 -47.02
C ALA A 168 -20.08 -3.40 -45.59
N GLY A 169 -21.39 -3.21 -45.41
CA GLY A 169 -22.05 -3.29 -44.10
C GLY A 169 -21.96 -4.68 -43.49
N ARG A 170 -22.18 -5.73 -44.29
CA ARG A 170 -21.97 -7.11 -43.84
C ARG A 170 -20.53 -7.40 -43.43
N VAL A 171 -19.55 -6.91 -44.20
CA VAL A 171 -18.12 -7.10 -43.88
C VAL A 171 -17.76 -6.38 -42.58
N ASP A 172 -18.21 -5.13 -42.41
CA ASP A 172 -17.99 -4.34 -41.19
C ASP A 172 -18.59 -5.05 -39.95
N TRP A 173 -19.83 -5.52 -40.07
CA TRP A 173 -20.52 -6.25 -38.99
C TRP A 173 -19.79 -7.55 -38.60
N TRP A 174 -19.33 -8.34 -39.57
CA TRP A 174 -18.56 -9.56 -39.30
C TRP A 174 -17.19 -9.24 -38.69
N LEU A 175 -16.50 -8.22 -39.18
CA LEU A 175 -15.23 -7.76 -38.60
C LEU A 175 -15.44 -7.35 -37.14
N HIS A 176 -16.44 -6.51 -36.86
CA HIS A 176 -16.79 -6.09 -35.51
C HIS A 176 -17.07 -7.28 -34.60
N SER A 177 -17.95 -8.20 -35.03
CA SER A 177 -18.36 -9.37 -34.26
C SER A 177 -17.19 -10.33 -33.98
N LEU A 178 -16.33 -10.58 -34.97
CA LEU A 178 -15.15 -11.43 -34.80
C LEU A 178 -14.13 -10.81 -33.84
N VAL A 179 -13.93 -9.49 -33.90
CA VAL A 179 -13.06 -8.79 -32.95
C VAL A 179 -13.62 -8.88 -31.53
N ILE A 180 -14.94 -8.74 -31.33
CA ILE A 180 -15.57 -8.94 -30.01
C ILE A 180 -15.33 -10.36 -29.48
N LEU A 181 -15.57 -11.38 -30.30
CA LEU A 181 -15.38 -12.78 -29.90
C LEU A 181 -13.91 -13.09 -29.58
N ALA A 182 -12.99 -12.65 -30.43
CA ALA A 182 -11.56 -12.79 -30.18
C ALA A 182 -11.15 -12.06 -28.90
N PHE A 183 -11.64 -10.84 -28.71
CA PHE A 183 -11.38 -10.06 -27.50
C PHE A 183 -11.88 -10.76 -26.24
N LEU A 184 -13.10 -11.32 -26.27
CA LEU A 184 -13.69 -12.09 -25.18
C LEU A 184 -12.77 -13.24 -24.74
N ALA A 185 -12.30 -14.08 -25.65
CA ALA A 185 -11.44 -15.21 -25.29
C ALA A 185 -10.04 -14.81 -24.83
N LEU A 186 -9.52 -13.66 -25.27
CA LEU A 186 -8.20 -13.15 -24.87
C LEU A 186 -8.20 -12.46 -23.49
N ILE A 187 -9.34 -11.99 -23.00
CA ILE A 187 -9.42 -11.27 -21.71
C ILE A 187 -8.87 -12.14 -20.56
N PRO A 188 -9.36 -13.37 -20.30
CA PRO A 188 -8.87 -14.18 -19.18
C PRO A 188 -7.43 -14.68 -19.36
N ALA A 189 -6.95 -14.76 -20.60
CA ALA A 189 -5.63 -15.23 -20.96
C ALA A 189 -4.54 -14.16 -20.74
N SER A 190 -4.93 -12.90 -20.61
CA SER A 190 -4.02 -11.76 -20.58
C SER A 190 -4.15 -10.96 -19.30
N LYS A 191 -3.27 -9.98 -19.12
CA LYS A 191 -3.37 -8.98 -18.04
C LYS A 191 -4.63 -8.10 -18.08
N HIS A 192 -5.47 -8.22 -19.11
CA HIS A 192 -6.76 -7.53 -19.19
C HIS A 192 -7.85 -8.23 -18.37
N PHE A 193 -7.56 -9.39 -17.77
CA PHE A 193 -8.50 -10.04 -16.85
C PHE A 193 -8.85 -9.18 -15.62
N HIS A 194 -8.05 -8.14 -15.34
CA HIS A 194 -8.38 -7.11 -14.35
C HIS A 194 -9.71 -6.40 -14.60
N LEU A 195 -10.21 -6.37 -15.85
CA LEU A 195 -11.54 -5.82 -16.16
C LEU A 195 -12.64 -6.54 -15.36
N VAL A 196 -12.43 -7.84 -15.08
CA VAL A 196 -13.35 -8.66 -14.30
C VAL A 196 -12.94 -8.70 -12.83
N LEU A 197 -11.64 -8.90 -12.54
CA LEU A 197 -11.20 -9.14 -11.17
C LEU A 197 -10.98 -7.88 -10.34
N SER A 198 -10.53 -6.77 -10.94
CA SER A 198 -10.22 -5.54 -10.18
C SER A 198 -11.40 -5.03 -9.34
N PRO A 199 -12.65 -4.99 -9.83
CA PRO A 199 -13.81 -4.62 -9.02
C PRO A 199 -13.94 -5.48 -7.75
N ILE A 200 -13.77 -6.79 -7.89
CA ILE A 200 -13.88 -7.77 -6.79
C ILE A 200 -12.71 -7.59 -5.81
N THR A 201 -11.49 -7.48 -6.34
CA THR A 201 -10.27 -7.34 -5.53
C THR A 201 -10.25 -6.04 -4.72
N VAL A 202 -10.70 -4.92 -5.31
CA VAL A 202 -10.82 -3.65 -4.60
C VAL A 202 -11.90 -3.71 -3.51
N LEU A 203 -13.01 -4.42 -3.74
CA LEU A 203 -14.02 -4.64 -2.71
C LEU A 203 -13.47 -5.48 -1.54
N LEU A 204 -12.71 -6.54 -1.85
CA LEU A 204 -12.17 -7.50 -0.88
C LEU A 204 -10.86 -7.07 -0.20
N LYS A 205 -10.15 -6.05 -0.68
CA LYS A 205 -8.94 -5.50 -0.03
C LYS A 205 -9.18 -5.15 1.45
N SER A 206 -8.25 -5.43 2.36
CA SER A 206 -8.43 -5.09 3.79
C SER A 206 -8.64 -3.57 4.00
N PRO A 207 -9.43 -3.15 5.01
CA PRO A 207 -9.54 -1.75 5.40
C PRO A 207 -8.21 -1.22 5.95
N GLU A 208 -7.50 -2.04 6.73
CA GLU A 208 -6.18 -1.74 7.27
C GLU A 208 -5.06 -2.06 6.27
N LEU A 209 -4.14 -1.12 6.08
CA LEU A 209 -2.92 -1.34 5.29
C LEU A 209 -2.00 -2.34 6.00
N GLY A 210 -1.40 -3.27 5.25
CA GLY A 210 -0.54 -4.31 5.81
C GLY A 210 -1.25 -5.21 6.84
N ASN A 211 -2.54 -5.50 6.62
CA ASN A 211 -3.30 -6.38 7.49
C ASN A 211 -2.72 -7.80 7.48
N LEU A 212 -2.25 -8.25 8.65
CA LEU A 212 -1.73 -9.59 8.87
C LEU A 212 -2.50 -10.29 9.98
N PRO A 213 -3.25 -11.36 9.68
CA PRO A 213 -3.82 -12.22 10.72
C PRO A 213 -2.73 -12.77 11.66
N ASN A 214 -3.12 -13.08 12.89
CA ASN A 214 -2.25 -13.78 13.84
C ASN A 214 -2.20 -15.27 13.48
N LEU A 215 -1.06 -15.92 13.74
CA LEU A 215 -1.00 -17.38 13.61
C LEU A 215 -1.71 -18.03 14.79
N ASP A 216 -2.44 -19.10 14.49
CA ASP A 216 -3.07 -19.97 15.46
C ASP A 216 -2.14 -21.17 15.73
N PHE A 217 -1.37 -21.07 16.82
CA PHE A 217 -0.42 -22.11 17.21
C PHE A 217 -1.10 -23.40 17.70
N GLU A 218 -2.36 -23.34 18.15
CA GLU A 218 -3.14 -24.54 18.48
C GLU A 218 -3.49 -25.36 17.22
N LYS A 219 -3.46 -24.71 16.05
CA LYS A 219 -3.61 -25.34 14.73
C LYS A 219 -2.27 -25.52 14.01
N GLU A 220 -1.15 -25.49 14.74
CA GLU A 220 0.21 -25.71 14.22
C GLU A 220 0.57 -24.79 13.04
N GLN A 221 0.04 -23.56 13.02
CA GLN A 221 0.32 -22.62 11.93
C GLN A 221 1.74 -22.04 12.03
N VAL A 222 2.47 -22.09 10.91
CA VAL A 222 3.87 -21.62 10.81
C VAL A 222 4.07 -20.45 9.84
N GLY A 223 3.02 -19.98 9.16
CA GLY A 223 3.10 -18.92 8.15
C GLY A 223 2.90 -19.46 6.74
N LEU A 224 3.54 -18.84 5.74
CA LEU A 224 3.48 -19.28 4.35
C LEU A 224 4.83 -19.92 3.98
N GLU A 225 4.85 -21.23 3.74
CA GLU A 225 6.07 -21.96 3.39
C GLU A 225 6.10 -22.26 1.90
N VAL A 226 4.98 -22.81 1.39
CA VAL A 226 4.83 -23.25 0.00
C VAL A 226 3.64 -22.56 -0.68
N VAL A 227 3.53 -22.69 -2.00
CA VAL A 227 2.48 -22.03 -2.80
C VAL A 227 1.06 -22.40 -2.33
N LYS A 228 0.82 -23.62 -1.84
CA LYS A 228 -0.51 -24.04 -1.37
C LYS A 228 -1.01 -23.31 -0.11
N ASP A 229 -0.10 -22.67 0.64
CA ASP A 229 -0.44 -21.96 1.87
C ASP A 229 -1.04 -20.58 1.59
N LEU A 230 -0.89 -20.08 0.35
CA LEU A 230 -1.44 -18.80 -0.08
C LEU A 230 -2.96 -18.79 0.10
N GLY A 231 -3.46 -17.85 0.89
CA GLY A 231 -4.90 -17.68 1.08
C GLY A 231 -5.62 -17.19 -0.17
N SER A 232 -6.93 -17.42 -0.25
CA SER A 232 -7.78 -17.10 -1.40
C SER A 232 -7.67 -15.64 -1.86
N LYS A 233 -7.48 -14.69 -0.93
CA LYS A 233 -7.24 -13.28 -1.27
C LYS A 233 -5.89 -13.05 -1.97
N MET A 234 -4.83 -13.73 -1.56
CA MET A 234 -3.51 -13.65 -2.20
C MET A 234 -3.53 -14.27 -3.61
N VAL A 235 -4.27 -15.37 -3.77
CA VAL A 235 -4.49 -16.02 -5.08
C VAL A 235 -5.29 -15.10 -6.01
N LEU A 236 -6.35 -14.45 -5.51
CA LEU A 236 -7.10 -13.44 -6.27
C LEU A 236 -6.18 -12.28 -6.69
N ASP A 237 -5.34 -11.81 -5.78
CA ASP A 237 -4.38 -10.72 -6.03
C ASP A 237 -3.39 -11.07 -7.15
N ALA A 238 -2.86 -12.30 -7.15
CA ALA A 238 -1.98 -12.82 -8.21
C ALA A 238 -2.63 -12.73 -9.61
N PHE A 239 -3.91 -13.07 -9.73
CA PHE A 239 -4.64 -12.99 -10.99
C PHE A 239 -5.13 -11.59 -11.38
N THR A 240 -5.13 -10.64 -10.44
CA THR A 240 -5.62 -9.27 -10.67
C THR A 240 -4.55 -8.33 -11.25
N CYS A 241 -3.27 -8.73 -11.21
CA CYS A 241 -2.16 -7.86 -11.61
C CYS A 241 -2.25 -7.39 -13.07
N VAL A 242 -2.21 -6.07 -13.26
CA VAL A 242 -2.23 -5.39 -14.57
C VAL A 242 -0.86 -5.06 -15.12
N GLU A 243 0.20 -5.44 -14.41
CA GLU A 243 1.59 -5.20 -14.79
C GLU A 243 1.96 -3.72 -14.98
N CYS A 244 1.20 -2.79 -14.38
CA CYS A 244 1.38 -1.34 -14.58
C CYS A 244 2.67 -0.75 -13.98
N GLY A 245 3.33 -1.50 -13.08
CA GLY A 245 4.61 -1.13 -12.47
C GLY A 245 4.53 -0.07 -11.37
N ARG A 246 3.34 0.37 -10.96
CA ARG A 246 3.19 1.40 -9.90
C ARG A 246 3.79 0.96 -8.56
N CYS A 247 3.61 -0.30 -8.18
CA CYS A 247 4.19 -0.85 -6.97
C CYS A 247 5.73 -0.94 -7.03
N MET A 248 6.29 -1.19 -8.21
CA MET A 248 7.73 -1.21 -8.45
C MET A 248 8.34 0.18 -8.34
N VAL A 249 7.83 1.17 -9.08
CA VAL A 249 8.42 2.54 -9.09
C VAL A 249 8.29 3.26 -7.75
N ASN A 250 7.31 2.90 -6.93
CA ASN A 250 7.14 3.49 -5.60
C ASN A 250 7.86 2.70 -4.50
N CYS A 251 8.38 1.50 -4.79
CA CYS A 251 9.11 0.67 -3.84
C CYS A 251 10.46 1.32 -3.52
N PRO A 252 10.73 1.66 -2.24
CA PRO A 252 12.00 2.28 -1.85
C PRO A 252 13.20 1.36 -2.07
N ALA A 253 13.05 0.05 -1.86
CA ALA A 253 14.08 -0.94 -2.12
C ALA A 253 14.47 -0.95 -3.61
N TRP A 254 13.48 -1.10 -4.50
CA TRP A 254 13.71 -1.05 -5.95
C TRP A 254 14.35 0.29 -6.38
N GLY A 255 13.88 1.42 -5.83
CA GLY A 255 14.43 2.74 -6.12
C GLY A 255 15.88 2.94 -5.65
N ALA A 256 16.30 2.18 -4.64
CA ALA A 256 17.65 2.11 -4.11
C ALA A 256 18.56 1.15 -4.91
N GLY A 257 18.04 0.44 -5.92
CA GLY A 257 18.79 -0.53 -6.70
C GLY A 257 18.78 -1.95 -6.11
N GLU A 258 17.97 -2.20 -5.08
CA GLU A 258 17.78 -3.53 -4.51
C GLU A 258 17.00 -4.47 -5.46
N GLU A 259 17.06 -5.78 -5.18
CA GLU A 259 16.43 -6.82 -6.02
C GLU A 259 14.92 -6.86 -5.86
N LEU A 260 14.39 -6.50 -4.69
CA LEU A 260 12.96 -6.55 -4.39
C LEU A 260 12.14 -5.75 -5.39
N ASN A 261 11.37 -6.47 -6.19
CA ASN A 261 10.36 -5.93 -7.09
C ASN A 261 8.96 -6.44 -6.70
N PRO A 262 8.13 -5.63 -6.02
CA PRO A 262 6.80 -6.05 -5.59
C PRO A 262 5.89 -6.52 -6.74
N LYS A 263 6.07 -5.97 -7.96
CA LYS A 263 5.32 -6.45 -9.14
C LYS A 263 5.71 -7.89 -9.46
N THR A 264 7.00 -8.19 -9.46
CA THR A 264 7.53 -9.51 -9.80
C THR A 264 7.11 -10.57 -8.78
N ILE A 265 7.03 -10.22 -7.48
CA ILE A 265 6.45 -11.11 -6.45
C ILE A 265 5.09 -11.64 -6.91
N ILE A 266 4.14 -10.74 -7.20
CA ILE A 266 2.78 -11.10 -7.61
C ILE A 266 2.74 -11.89 -8.92
N LEU A 267 3.58 -11.55 -9.89
CA LEU A 267 3.63 -12.25 -11.17
C LEU A 267 4.19 -13.66 -11.02
N ARG A 268 5.28 -13.85 -10.27
CA ARG A 268 5.83 -15.17 -10.01
C ARG A 268 4.88 -16.03 -9.16
N THR A 269 4.11 -15.42 -8.24
CA THR A 269 3.01 -16.11 -7.54
C THR A 269 1.98 -16.63 -8.53
N ARG A 270 1.52 -15.79 -9.46
CA ARG A 270 0.54 -16.17 -10.51
C ARG A 270 1.07 -17.31 -11.36
N ASP A 271 2.33 -17.22 -11.80
CA ASP A 271 2.93 -18.21 -12.69
C ASP A 271 3.09 -19.55 -11.95
N ALA A 272 3.53 -19.55 -10.69
CA ALA A 272 3.61 -20.76 -9.86
C ALA A 272 2.24 -21.43 -9.65
N LEU A 273 1.17 -20.63 -9.46
CA LEU A 273 -0.20 -21.14 -9.34
C LEU A 273 -0.69 -21.80 -10.64
N LEU A 274 -0.39 -21.20 -11.80
CA LEU A 274 -0.79 -21.72 -13.12
C LEU A 274 0.01 -22.97 -13.51
N GLU A 275 1.28 -23.04 -13.12
CA GLU A 275 2.16 -24.20 -13.34
C GLU A 275 1.88 -25.37 -12.38
N GLY A 276 1.01 -25.18 -11.38
CA GLY A 276 0.68 -26.21 -10.41
C GLY A 276 1.79 -26.51 -9.41
N LYS A 277 2.71 -25.55 -9.16
CA LYS A 277 3.86 -25.65 -8.24
C LYS A 277 3.46 -25.59 -6.76
N ARG A 278 2.42 -26.33 -6.36
CA ARG A 278 1.77 -26.24 -5.04
C ARG A 278 2.71 -26.45 -3.85
N GLU A 279 3.67 -27.37 -3.99
CA GLU A 279 4.62 -27.75 -2.94
C GLU A 279 5.97 -27.01 -3.04
N THR A 280 6.13 -26.09 -3.99
CA THR A 280 7.37 -25.31 -4.12
C THR A 280 7.45 -24.28 -3.01
N ARG A 281 8.62 -24.15 -2.35
CA ARG A 281 8.84 -23.15 -1.30
C ARG A 281 8.72 -21.75 -1.90
N LEU A 282 8.08 -20.84 -1.17
CA LEU A 282 7.94 -19.45 -1.61
C LEU A 282 9.29 -18.74 -1.74
N ALA A 283 10.28 -19.10 -0.91
CA ALA A 283 11.65 -18.59 -1.01
C ALA A 283 12.35 -18.99 -2.31
N ASP A 284 11.97 -20.12 -2.93
CA ASP A 284 12.50 -20.54 -4.25
C ASP A 284 11.84 -19.76 -5.41
N ILE A 285 10.65 -19.18 -5.18
CA ILE A 285 9.91 -18.37 -6.16
C ILE A 285 10.40 -16.92 -6.15
N TYR A 286 10.63 -16.34 -4.96
CA TYR A 286 11.16 -14.99 -4.78
C TYR A 286 12.23 -15.06 -3.73
N THR A 287 13.49 -15.09 -4.10
CA THR A 287 14.65 -15.33 -3.23
C THR A 287 14.54 -14.75 -1.80
N GLU A 288 15.22 -15.36 -0.82
CA GLU A 288 15.29 -14.82 0.53
C GLU A 288 15.75 -13.35 0.56
N LYS A 289 16.67 -12.97 -0.32
CA LYS A 289 17.12 -11.58 -0.47
C LYS A 289 15.96 -10.64 -0.80
N GLU A 290 15.12 -10.97 -1.78
CA GLU A 290 13.93 -10.18 -2.11
C GLU A 290 12.98 -10.06 -0.90
N LEU A 291 12.77 -11.17 -0.16
CA LEU A 291 11.92 -11.18 1.02
C LEU A 291 12.45 -10.26 2.11
N TRP A 292 13.73 -10.33 2.45
CA TRP A 292 14.35 -9.56 3.52
C TRP A 292 14.65 -8.11 3.15
N GLN A 293 14.56 -7.74 1.87
CA GLN A 293 14.66 -6.35 1.42
C GLN A 293 13.43 -5.48 1.70
N CYS A 294 12.28 -6.09 2.00
CA CYS A 294 11.05 -5.35 2.28
C CYS A 294 11.10 -4.59 3.62
N THR A 295 10.97 -3.26 3.58
CA THR A 295 10.86 -2.41 4.78
C THR A 295 9.49 -2.41 5.45
N THR A 296 8.55 -3.20 4.92
CA THR A 296 7.14 -3.23 5.35
C THR A 296 6.48 -1.86 5.37
N CYS A 297 6.87 -0.94 4.48
CA CYS A 297 6.34 0.43 4.47
C CYS A 297 4.98 0.57 3.75
N GLY A 298 4.52 -0.45 3.04
CA GLY A 298 3.19 -0.45 2.37
C GLY A 298 3.06 0.44 1.13
N ALA A 299 4.15 1.00 0.59
CA ALA A 299 4.10 1.84 -0.60
C ALA A 299 3.48 1.12 -1.81
N CYS A 300 3.81 -0.16 -2.01
CA CYS A 300 3.29 -0.99 -3.11
C CYS A 300 1.77 -1.15 -3.06
N GLU A 301 1.20 -1.40 -1.89
CA GLU A 301 -0.24 -1.58 -1.69
C GLU A 301 -1.01 -0.26 -1.74
N ASN A 302 -0.40 0.82 -1.23
CA ASN A 302 -1.02 2.14 -1.27
C ASN A 302 -1.12 2.66 -2.72
N GLN A 303 -0.14 2.33 -3.56
CA GLN A 303 -0.06 2.79 -4.95
C GLN A 303 -0.73 1.84 -5.95
N CYS A 304 -1.22 0.68 -5.50
CA CYS A 304 -1.91 -0.27 -6.35
C CYS A 304 -3.32 0.24 -6.72
N PRO A 305 -3.64 0.40 -8.02
CA PRO A 305 -4.96 0.87 -8.46
C PRO A 305 -6.01 -0.26 -8.47
N VAL A 306 -5.58 -1.52 -8.48
CA VAL A 306 -6.44 -2.71 -8.58
C VAL A 306 -6.57 -3.49 -7.27
N GLY A 307 -6.14 -2.89 -6.15
CA GLY A 307 -6.43 -3.40 -4.82
C GLY A 307 -5.54 -4.52 -4.27
N ILE A 308 -4.46 -4.90 -4.97
CA ILE A 308 -3.52 -5.96 -4.55
C ILE A 308 -2.80 -5.63 -3.23
N GLU A 309 -2.76 -6.61 -2.33
CA GLU A 309 -2.05 -6.60 -1.05
C GLU A 309 -0.77 -7.45 -1.14
N HIS A 310 0.39 -6.80 -1.05
CA HIS A 310 1.71 -7.42 -1.25
C HIS A 310 2.35 -7.86 0.08
N LEU A 311 2.12 -7.10 1.15
CA LEU A 311 2.70 -7.32 2.47
C LEU A 311 2.25 -8.65 3.10
N PRO A 312 1.00 -9.12 2.94
CA PRO A 312 0.61 -10.43 3.44
C PRO A 312 1.45 -11.58 2.88
N ILE A 313 1.80 -11.53 1.58
CA ILE A 313 2.68 -12.53 0.97
C ILE A 313 4.10 -12.38 1.53
N LEU A 314 4.67 -11.17 1.47
CA LEU A 314 6.06 -10.93 1.90
C LEU A 314 6.31 -11.28 3.37
N ILE A 315 5.45 -10.80 4.27
CA ILE A 315 5.60 -11.05 5.71
C ILE A 315 5.14 -12.46 6.07
N GLY A 316 4.15 -13.02 5.34
CA GLY A 316 3.75 -14.41 5.48
C GLY A 316 4.87 -15.40 5.10
N SER A 317 5.62 -15.12 4.02
CA SER A 317 6.79 -15.91 3.65
C SER A 317 7.92 -15.80 4.66
N ARG A 318 8.17 -14.59 5.19
CA ARG A 318 9.13 -14.41 6.30
C ARG A 318 8.73 -15.20 7.55
N ARG A 319 7.44 -15.26 7.89
CA ARG A 319 6.95 -16.10 9.00
C ARG A 319 7.30 -17.57 8.79
N GLY A 320 7.04 -18.10 7.59
CA GLY A 320 7.42 -19.48 7.25
C GLY A 320 8.91 -19.74 7.43
N LEU A 321 9.78 -18.82 6.97
CA LEU A 321 11.23 -18.93 7.18
C LEU A 321 11.60 -18.89 8.67
N VAL A 322 11.12 -17.89 9.41
CA VAL A 322 11.48 -17.72 10.83
C VAL A 322 10.98 -18.88 11.68
N SER A 323 9.77 -19.39 11.43
CA SER A 323 9.22 -20.56 12.13
C SER A 323 10.03 -21.84 11.90
N ASN A 324 10.75 -21.94 10.78
CA ASN A 324 11.66 -23.04 10.47
C ASN A 324 13.11 -22.81 10.95
N GLY A 325 13.40 -21.67 11.57
CA GLY A 325 14.76 -21.31 11.98
C GLY A 325 15.60 -20.67 10.88
N ASP A 326 15.03 -20.39 9.71
CA ASP A 326 15.70 -19.75 8.55
C ASP A 326 15.65 -18.21 8.65
N ALA A 327 15.78 -17.65 9.85
CA ALA A 327 15.86 -16.21 10.03
C ALA A 327 17.28 -15.70 9.68
N PRO A 328 17.43 -14.54 9.02
CA PRO A 328 18.75 -13.96 8.78
C PRO A 328 19.55 -13.72 10.06
N ASP A 329 20.85 -13.98 10.02
CA ASP A 329 21.76 -13.87 11.17
C ASP A 329 21.72 -12.51 11.85
N TYR A 330 21.59 -11.41 11.09
CA TYR A 330 21.54 -10.04 11.62
C TYR A 330 20.35 -9.80 12.57
N LEU A 331 19.29 -10.63 12.49
CA LEU A 331 18.14 -10.55 13.39
C LEU A 331 18.37 -11.26 14.73
N GLY A 332 19.37 -12.14 14.82
CA GLY A 332 19.62 -12.96 16.02
C GLY A 332 19.84 -12.11 17.28
N GLY A 333 20.66 -11.06 17.17
CA GLY A 333 20.90 -10.13 18.28
C GLY A 333 19.63 -9.41 18.73
N MET A 334 18.81 -8.95 17.79
CA MET A 334 17.52 -8.31 18.09
C MET A 334 16.55 -9.29 18.77
N TYR A 335 16.43 -10.53 18.30
CA TYR A 335 15.56 -11.53 18.91
C TYR A 335 15.99 -11.89 20.33
N ASN A 336 17.29 -12.08 20.55
CA ASN A 336 17.86 -12.33 21.88
C ASN A 336 17.56 -11.16 22.84
N ASN A 337 17.69 -9.91 22.37
CA ASN A 337 17.35 -8.73 23.15
C ASN A 337 15.87 -8.68 23.52
N LEU A 338 14.97 -9.00 22.59
CA LEU A 338 13.53 -9.06 22.84
C LEU A 338 13.18 -10.14 23.86
N GLU A 339 13.78 -11.32 23.75
CA GLU A 339 13.55 -12.43 24.67
C GLU A 339 14.03 -12.11 26.09
N ARG A 340 15.29 -11.70 26.24
CA ARG A 340 15.94 -11.56 27.55
C ARG A 340 15.64 -10.25 28.25
N ARG A 341 15.38 -9.19 27.48
CA ARG A 341 15.28 -7.82 27.99
C ARG A 341 14.00 -7.11 27.57
N SER A 342 13.17 -7.75 26.75
CA SER A 342 11.91 -7.19 26.26
C SER A 342 12.05 -5.83 25.56
N ASN A 343 13.23 -5.54 24.99
CA ASN A 343 13.48 -4.34 24.20
C ASN A 343 14.51 -4.63 23.11
N ILE A 344 14.54 -3.80 22.07
CA ILE A 344 15.37 -4.06 20.88
C ILE A 344 16.86 -3.78 21.09
N TRP A 345 17.24 -3.09 22.16
CA TRP A 345 18.61 -2.66 22.42
C TRP A 345 19.35 -3.53 23.45
N GLY A 346 18.64 -4.46 24.11
CA GLY A 346 19.23 -5.33 25.13
C GLY A 346 19.57 -4.61 26.45
N LEU A 347 19.07 -3.39 26.65
CA LEU A 347 19.38 -2.57 27.82
C LEU A 347 18.55 -2.97 29.05
N GLY A 348 19.11 -2.73 30.24
CA GLY A 348 18.50 -3.05 31.52
C GLY A 348 17.37 -2.09 31.90
N TYR A 349 16.40 -2.60 32.68
CA TYR A 349 15.26 -1.81 33.13
C TYR A 349 15.65 -0.60 33.99
N ASP A 350 16.81 -0.66 34.68
CA ASP A 350 17.37 0.43 35.46
C ASP A 350 17.65 1.67 34.60
N GLN A 351 18.03 1.50 33.34
CA GLN A 351 18.29 2.62 32.42
C GLN A 351 16.99 3.35 32.06
N ARG A 352 15.90 2.61 31.84
CA ARG A 352 14.57 3.21 31.66
C ARG A 352 14.15 3.95 32.92
N GLN A 353 14.33 3.34 34.09
CA GLN A 353 13.92 3.96 35.36
C GLN A 353 14.66 5.27 35.62
N LYS A 354 15.97 5.33 35.34
CA LYS A 354 16.76 6.57 35.41
C LYS A 354 16.14 7.69 34.56
N PHE A 355 15.63 7.39 33.36
CA PHE A 355 14.96 8.39 32.52
C PHE A 355 13.61 8.84 33.10
N VAL A 356 12.80 7.91 33.61
CA VAL A 356 11.51 8.22 34.25
C VAL A 356 11.72 9.11 35.48
N ASP A 357 12.67 8.76 36.34
CA ASP A 357 13.00 9.53 37.55
C ASP A 357 13.52 10.92 37.19
N ALA A 358 14.44 11.01 36.22
CA ALA A 358 15.00 12.27 35.73
C ALA A 358 14.02 13.16 34.97
N THR A 359 12.82 12.65 34.67
CA THR A 359 11.73 13.45 34.11
C THR A 359 10.61 13.69 35.09
N SER A 360 10.67 13.11 36.30
CA SER A 360 9.64 13.22 37.35
C SER A 360 8.24 12.88 36.82
N VAL A 361 8.15 11.83 35.99
CA VAL A 361 6.87 11.32 35.48
C VAL A 361 6.38 10.22 36.40
N GLU A 362 5.11 10.27 36.76
CA GLU A 362 4.51 9.32 37.70
C GLU A 362 4.11 8.03 36.98
N THR A 363 3.97 6.95 37.77
CA THR A 363 3.27 5.74 37.31
C THR A 363 1.82 6.09 36.98
N PHE A 364 1.33 5.62 35.84
CA PHE A 364 -0.04 5.85 35.41
C PHE A 364 -1.05 5.30 36.43
N ASP A 365 -2.08 6.10 36.66
CA ASP A 365 -3.20 5.82 37.55
C ASP A 365 -4.44 6.48 36.92
N PRO A 366 -5.47 5.70 36.54
CA PRO A 366 -6.65 6.22 35.83
C PRO A 366 -7.50 7.19 36.68
N SER A 367 -7.29 7.26 38.00
CA SER A 367 -7.94 8.25 38.86
C SER A 367 -7.27 9.62 38.82
N ARG A 368 -5.97 9.68 38.50
CA ARG A 368 -5.16 10.90 38.52
C ARG A 368 -4.76 11.41 37.14
N HIS A 369 -4.65 10.52 36.17
CA HIS A 369 -4.09 10.80 34.86
C HIS A 369 -5.13 10.65 33.75
N ASP A 370 -5.10 11.59 32.80
CA ASP A 370 -5.99 11.59 31.64
C ASP A 370 -5.43 10.71 30.51
N VAL A 371 -4.10 10.59 30.43
CA VAL A 371 -3.38 9.93 29.34
C VAL A 371 -2.24 9.06 29.86
N LEU A 372 -2.12 7.85 29.30
CA LEU A 372 -0.94 7.01 29.48
C LEU A 372 0.07 7.33 28.38
N VAL A 373 1.28 7.75 28.73
CA VAL A 373 2.36 7.89 27.77
C VAL A 373 3.09 6.56 27.62
N TRP A 374 3.10 6.04 26.40
CA TRP A 374 3.87 4.86 26.01
C TRP A 374 5.24 5.30 25.49
N LEU A 375 6.30 4.97 26.24
CA LEU A 375 7.67 5.40 25.92
C LEU A 375 8.20 4.67 24.67
N GLY A 376 7.86 3.39 24.55
CA GLY A 376 8.44 2.46 23.58
C GLY A 376 9.93 2.21 23.83
N CYS A 377 10.52 1.33 23.03
CA CYS A 377 11.95 1.03 23.15
C CYS A 377 12.84 2.25 22.89
N ALA A 378 12.52 3.06 21.88
CA ALA A 378 13.30 4.26 21.59
C ALA A 378 13.20 5.27 22.74
N GLY A 379 12.00 5.50 23.30
CA GLY A 379 11.81 6.48 24.37
C GLY A 379 12.46 6.07 25.68
N ALA A 380 12.46 4.78 25.96
CA ALA A 380 13.07 4.24 27.15
C ALA A 380 14.61 4.26 27.11
N PHE A 381 15.23 4.15 25.93
CA PHE A 381 16.64 3.73 25.83
C PHE A 381 17.49 4.53 24.83
N GLU A 382 16.92 5.31 23.91
CA GLU A 382 17.67 6.07 22.91
C GLU A 382 17.76 7.55 23.32
N ALA A 383 18.97 8.05 23.51
CA ALA A 383 19.23 9.35 24.13
C ALA A 383 18.71 10.54 23.30
N ASP A 384 18.80 10.48 21.97
CA ASP A 384 18.28 11.55 21.12
C ASP A 384 16.75 11.62 21.16
N PHE A 385 16.08 10.47 21.18
CA PHE A 385 14.63 10.41 21.27
C PHE A 385 14.11 10.70 22.68
N GLN A 386 14.90 10.44 23.73
CA GLN A 386 14.60 10.94 25.07
C GLN A 386 14.50 12.48 25.13
N LYS A 387 15.26 13.21 24.29
CA LYS A 387 15.12 14.69 24.17
C LYS A 387 13.75 15.08 23.59
N SER A 388 13.27 14.31 22.61
CA SER A 388 11.90 14.47 22.06
C SER A 388 10.84 14.23 23.13
N LEU A 389 10.97 13.15 23.92
CA LEU A 389 10.01 12.86 24.99
C LEU A 389 10.03 13.90 26.11
N ARG A 390 11.20 14.42 26.50
CA ARG A 390 11.29 15.55 27.44
C ARG A 390 10.52 16.76 26.90
N SER A 391 10.71 17.08 25.63
CA SER A 391 9.98 18.16 24.96
C SER A 391 8.47 17.92 24.95
N MET A 392 8.03 16.69 24.69
CA MET A 392 6.62 16.33 24.78
C MET A 392 6.08 16.47 26.21
N PHE A 393 6.80 16.02 27.23
CA PHE A 393 6.39 16.16 28.63
C PHE A 393 6.27 17.63 29.06
N GLU A 394 7.18 18.48 28.62
CA GLU A 394 7.11 19.93 28.87
C GLU A 394 5.88 20.56 28.20
N ILE A 395 5.57 20.20 26.96
CA ILE A 395 4.37 20.66 26.27
C ILE A 395 3.12 20.20 27.03
N LEU A 396 3.04 18.93 27.43
CA LEU A 396 1.90 18.38 28.16
C LEU A 396 1.68 19.10 29.50
N ARG A 397 2.76 19.40 30.25
CA ARG A 397 2.71 20.17 31.50
C ARG A 397 2.24 21.61 31.27
N ALA A 398 2.79 22.29 30.27
CA ALA A 398 2.37 23.64 29.90
C ALA A 398 0.89 23.69 29.48
N LYS A 399 0.37 22.60 28.93
CA LYS A 399 -1.05 22.41 28.59
C LYS A 399 -1.89 21.78 29.70
N GLN A 400 -1.33 21.65 30.90
CA GLN A 400 -2.01 21.12 32.09
C GLN A 400 -2.62 19.72 31.88
N VAL A 401 -2.06 18.93 30.98
CA VAL A 401 -2.47 17.53 30.77
C VAL A 401 -1.87 16.69 31.89
N ARG A 402 -2.70 15.89 32.57
CA ARG A 402 -2.23 14.94 33.59
C ARG A 402 -1.89 13.63 32.90
N PHE A 403 -0.64 13.19 32.99
CA PHE A 403 -0.16 11.98 32.31
C PHE A 403 0.79 11.17 33.18
N GLY A 404 0.80 9.86 32.96
CA GLY A 404 1.72 8.93 33.61
C GLY A 404 2.25 7.88 32.63
N VAL A 405 3.24 7.10 33.05
CA VAL A 405 3.83 6.01 32.25
C VAL A 405 3.56 4.66 32.91
N LEU A 406 3.65 3.56 32.17
CA LEU A 406 3.57 2.24 32.79
C LEU A 406 4.73 2.00 33.77
N SER A 407 4.42 1.31 34.86
CA SER A 407 5.40 0.90 35.88
C SER A 407 6.40 -0.11 35.37
N LYS A 408 6.04 -0.89 34.34
CA LYS A 408 6.89 -1.77 33.52
C LYS A 408 6.34 -1.75 32.10
N GLU A 409 7.23 -1.62 31.12
CA GLU A 409 6.86 -1.54 29.70
C GLU A 409 7.80 -2.44 28.90
N ARG A 410 7.24 -3.20 27.96
CA ARG A 410 8.01 -4.03 27.01
C ARG A 410 7.93 -3.42 25.63
N CYS A 411 8.75 -3.93 24.72
CA CYS A 411 8.56 -3.71 23.29
C CYS A 411 7.12 -4.05 22.89
N THR A 412 6.55 -3.26 21.99
CA THR A 412 5.22 -3.52 21.43
C THR A 412 5.17 -4.83 20.63
N GLY A 413 6.33 -5.36 20.24
CA GLY A 413 6.47 -6.53 19.38
C GLY A 413 6.47 -6.20 17.89
N ASP A 414 6.44 -4.91 17.49
CA ASP A 414 6.42 -4.52 16.06
C ASP A 414 7.56 -5.19 15.25
N PRO A 415 8.84 -5.13 15.66
CA PRO A 415 9.91 -5.75 14.87
C PRO A 415 9.71 -7.24 14.67
N ALA A 416 9.35 -7.97 15.73
CA ALA A 416 9.05 -9.40 15.67
C ALA A 416 7.89 -9.70 14.70
N LYS A 417 6.81 -8.90 14.74
CA LYS A 417 5.67 -9.04 13.83
C LYS A 417 6.07 -8.83 12.36
N ARG A 418 6.91 -7.83 12.07
CA ARG A 418 7.30 -7.46 10.68
C ARG A 418 8.39 -8.35 10.11
N THR A 419 9.21 -8.96 10.96
CA THR A 419 10.21 -9.96 10.53
C THR A 419 9.64 -11.37 10.49
N GLY A 420 8.45 -11.61 11.05
CA GLY A 420 7.77 -12.90 10.99
C GLY A 420 7.96 -13.79 12.21
N ASN A 421 8.64 -13.32 13.27
CA ASN A 421 8.69 -14.02 14.55
C ASN A 421 7.36 -13.83 15.30
N GLU A 422 6.33 -14.57 14.87
CA GLU A 422 4.98 -14.43 15.40
C GLU A 422 4.90 -14.85 16.87
N TYR A 423 5.61 -15.90 17.29
CA TYR A 423 5.60 -16.36 18.68
C TYR A 423 6.07 -15.25 19.63
N MET A 424 7.25 -14.68 19.35
CA MET A 424 7.79 -13.55 20.11
C MET A 424 6.83 -12.35 20.12
N PHE A 425 6.19 -12.06 18.99
CA PHE A 425 5.19 -11.00 18.93
C PHE A 425 3.99 -11.28 19.86
N GLN A 426 3.42 -12.48 19.83
CA GLN A 426 2.24 -12.80 20.64
C GLN A 426 2.56 -12.78 22.14
N GLU A 427 3.73 -13.28 22.55
CA GLU A 427 4.16 -13.23 23.95
C GLU A 427 4.31 -11.79 24.46
N LEU A 428 5.01 -10.94 23.71
CA LEU A 428 5.16 -9.52 24.05
C LEU A 428 3.80 -8.81 24.05
N ALA A 429 2.95 -9.09 23.07
CA ALA A 429 1.63 -8.47 22.95
C ALA A 429 0.71 -8.85 24.12
N ARG A 430 0.60 -10.13 24.47
CA ARG A 430 -0.21 -10.61 25.60
C ARG A 430 0.23 -9.99 26.91
N GLY A 431 1.53 -10.03 27.21
CA GLY A 431 2.07 -9.43 28.44
C GLY A 431 1.79 -7.92 28.53
N ASN A 432 1.90 -7.19 27.41
CA ASN A 432 1.54 -5.77 27.38
C ASN A 432 0.03 -5.54 27.52
N ILE A 433 -0.80 -6.36 26.89
CA ILE A 433 -2.26 -6.25 26.99
C ILE A 433 -2.73 -6.48 28.42
N ASP A 434 -2.15 -7.46 29.14
CA ASP A 434 -2.50 -7.75 30.53
C ASP A 434 -2.14 -6.57 31.44
N ASP A 435 -0.93 -6.02 31.29
CA ASP A 435 -0.49 -4.84 32.06
C ASP A 435 -1.35 -3.60 31.72
N LEU A 436 -1.72 -3.41 30.44
CA LEU A 436 -2.57 -2.32 30.01
C LEU A 436 -4.02 -2.47 30.51
N LYS A 437 -4.58 -3.69 30.51
CA LYS A 437 -5.90 -3.96 31.09
C LYS A 437 -5.91 -3.69 32.59
N ALA A 438 -4.85 -4.08 33.29
CA ALA A 438 -4.69 -3.79 34.71
C ALA A 438 -4.57 -2.30 35.01
N ALA A 439 -3.85 -1.55 34.16
CA ALA A 439 -3.70 -0.09 34.29
C ALA A 439 -4.97 0.70 33.89
N GLY A 440 -5.79 0.15 32.99
CA GLY A 440 -7.06 0.75 32.56
C GLY A 440 -6.98 2.12 31.86
N PRO A 441 -6.00 2.40 30.97
CA PRO A 441 -5.94 3.68 30.28
C PRO A 441 -7.09 3.82 29.27
N LYS A 442 -7.72 4.98 29.23
CA LYS A 442 -8.70 5.33 28.17
C LYS A 442 -8.02 5.76 26.88
N LYS A 443 -6.85 6.39 27.00
CA LYS A 443 -6.05 6.93 25.91
C LYS A 443 -4.57 6.66 26.12
N ILE A 444 -3.90 6.22 25.07
CA ILE A 444 -2.45 6.01 25.03
C ILE A 444 -1.84 7.02 24.05
N LEU A 445 -0.83 7.75 24.51
CA LEU A 445 -0.07 8.71 23.72
C LEU A 445 1.34 8.19 23.47
N THR A 446 1.82 8.28 22.23
CA THR A 446 3.21 7.91 21.91
C THR A 446 3.78 8.76 20.77
N SER A 447 5.10 8.99 20.79
CA SER A 447 5.83 9.64 19.69
C SER A 447 6.42 8.64 18.68
N CYS A 448 5.99 7.37 18.72
CA CYS A 448 6.41 6.35 17.78
C CYS A 448 5.22 5.87 16.92
N PRO A 449 5.20 6.12 15.60
CA PRO A 449 4.08 5.71 14.77
C PRO A 449 3.99 4.19 14.57
N HIS A 450 5.09 3.45 14.76
CA HIS A 450 5.06 1.99 14.81
C HIS A 450 4.27 1.48 16.02
N CYS A 451 4.45 2.12 17.18
CA CYS A 451 3.68 1.79 18.39
C CYS A 451 2.19 2.08 18.21
N VAL A 452 1.82 3.18 17.52
CA VAL A 452 0.42 3.47 17.16
C VAL A 452 -0.18 2.34 16.33
N LYS A 453 0.52 1.88 15.27
CA LYS A 453 0.05 0.76 14.44
C LYS A 453 -0.12 -0.53 15.24
N THR A 454 0.88 -0.89 16.05
CA THR A 454 0.88 -2.18 16.74
C THR A 454 -0.14 -2.22 17.88
N ILE A 455 -0.16 -1.21 18.74
CA ILE A 455 -1.12 -1.16 19.86
C ILE A 455 -2.53 -0.90 19.32
N GLY A 456 -2.68 -0.01 18.33
CA GLY A 456 -4.00 0.36 17.80
C GLY A 456 -4.66 -0.74 16.96
N ASP A 457 -3.90 -1.44 16.10
CA ASP A 457 -4.49 -2.39 15.16
C ASP A 457 -4.13 -3.85 15.42
N ASP A 458 -2.87 -4.14 15.78
CA ASP A 458 -2.46 -5.53 15.95
C ASP A 458 -2.92 -6.07 17.31
N TYR A 459 -2.98 -5.25 18.36
CA TYR A 459 -3.54 -5.66 19.66
C TYR A 459 -5.07 -5.80 19.62
N ARG A 460 -5.75 -5.06 18.73
CA ARG A 460 -7.20 -5.23 18.46
C ARG A 460 -7.54 -6.67 18.08
N LYS A 461 -6.64 -7.37 17.39
CA LYS A 461 -6.82 -8.78 17.00
C LYS A 461 -6.76 -9.76 18.18
N PHE A 462 -6.32 -9.30 19.35
CA PHE A 462 -6.39 -10.02 20.62
C PHE A 462 -7.55 -9.52 21.52
N GLY A 463 -8.46 -8.72 20.96
CA GLY A 463 -9.59 -8.15 21.69
C GLY A 463 -9.21 -7.00 22.63
N TYR A 464 -8.04 -6.38 22.46
CA TYR A 464 -7.67 -5.18 23.19
C TYR A 464 -7.91 -3.94 22.35
N GLU A 465 -8.87 -3.12 22.76
CA GLU A 465 -9.22 -1.86 22.11
C GLU A 465 -8.98 -0.68 23.05
N VAL A 466 -8.23 0.31 22.57
CA VAL A 466 -7.96 1.56 23.28
C VAL A 466 -7.69 2.65 22.25
N GLU A 467 -7.99 3.90 22.59
CA GLU A 467 -7.59 5.03 21.76
C GLU A 467 -6.06 5.21 21.84
N VAL A 468 -5.35 4.97 20.74
CA VAL A 468 -3.90 5.21 20.64
C VAL A 468 -3.66 6.36 19.67
N VAL A 469 -2.97 7.40 20.13
CA VAL A 469 -2.75 8.61 19.35
C VAL A 469 -1.26 8.94 19.26
N HIS A 470 -0.85 9.43 18.09
CA HIS A 470 0.50 9.94 17.89
C HIS A 470 0.64 11.33 18.49
N SER A 471 1.81 11.66 19.04
CA SER A 471 2.10 12.99 19.62
C SER A 471 1.86 14.14 18.64
N ALA A 472 2.23 13.99 17.38
CA ALA A 472 1.93 14.98 16.33
C ALA A 472 0.44 15.32 16.23
N VAL A 473 -0.46 14.36 16.41
CA VAL A 473 -1.91 14.57 16.32
C VAL A 473 -2.44 15.19 17.60
N TYR A 474 -2.04 14.63 18.75
CA TYR A 474 -2.52 15.10 20.06
C TYR A 474 -2.05 16.51 20.38
N ILE A 475 -0.78 16.84 20.07
CA ILE A 475 -0.24 18.18 20.31
C ILE A 475 -0.81 19.20 19.32
N GLU A 476 -1.11 18.82 18.07
CA GLU A 476 -1.84 19.70 17.15
C GLU A 476 -3.18 20.10 17.75
N GLU A 477 -3.96 19.13 18.25
CA GLU A 477 -5.25 19.38 18.89
C GLU A 477 -5.12 20.34 20.09
N LEU A 478 -4.17 20.07 21.00
CA LEU A 478 -3.95 20.90 22.20
C LEU A 478 -3.44 22.32 21.91
N THR A 479 -2.83 22.53 20.75
CA THR A 479 -2.23 23.82 20.36
C THR A 479 -3.00 24.52 19.25
N ARG A 480 -4.13 23.97 18.79
CA ARG A 480 -4.90 24.52 17.67
C ARG A 480 -5.39 25.94 17.89
N SER A 481 -5.69 26.30 19.14
CA SER A 481 -6.10 27.65 19.55
C SER A 481 -4.93 28.61 19.76
N ASN A 482 -3.68 28.11 19.77
CA ASN A 482 -2.51 28.99 19.88
C ASN A 482 -2.43 29.89 18.65
N ARG A 483 -2.10 31.17 18.90
CA ARG A 483 -1.82 32.13 17.84
C ARG A 483 -0.63 31.63 17.00
N PRO A 484 -0.78 31.55 15.66
CA PRO A 484 0.35 31.21 14.79
C PRO A 484 1.51 32.18 14.96
N ARG A 485 2.72 31.64 14.98
CA ARG A 485 3.95 32.44 14.96
C ARG A 485 4.28 32.85 13.53
N PRO A 486 4.88 34.03 13.32
CA PRO A 486 5.47 34.38 12.02
C PRO A 486 6.50 33.31 11.60
N ALA A 487 6.63 33.09 10.30
CA ALA A 487 7.66 32.22 9.76
C ALA A 487 9.05 32.73 10.19
N SER A 488 9.86 31.86 10.79
CA SER A 488 11.25 32.15 11.11
C SER A 488 12.14 32.06 9.88
N GLU A 489 13.28 32.75 9.89
CA GLU A 489 14.31 32.52 8.88
C GLU A 489 14.82 31.07 8.94
N GLY A 490 15.01 30.46 7.77
CA GLY A 490 15.49 29.08 7.61
C GLY A 490 14.39 28.12 7.15
N ALA A 491 14.55 27.58 5.94
CA ALA A 491 13.65 26.59 5.37
C ALA A 491 13.72 25.26 6.14
N VAL A 492 12.56 24.68 6.40
CA VAL A 492 12.38 23.38 7.06
C VAL A 492 11.80 22.39 6.07
N THR A 493 12.33 21.17 6.02
CA THR A 493 11.68 20.09 5.29
C THR A 493 11.18 19.01 6.25
N TYR A 494 10.03 18.43 5.95
CA TYR A 494 9.43 17.38 6.75
C TYR A 494 9.63 16.00 6.10
N HIS A 495 10.13 15.05 6.88
CA HIS A 495 10.10 13.65 6.53
C HIS A 495 8.84 13.00 7.13
N ASP A 496 7.86 12.73 6.27
CA ASP A 496 6.65 11.95 6.61
C ASP A 496 7.01 10.48 6.94
N PRO A 497 6.89 10.03 8.21
CA PRO A 497 7.09 8.63 8.55
C PRO A 497 5.99 7.78 7.91
N CYS A 498 6.36 6.68 7.26
CA CYS A 498 5.39 5.85 6.52
C CYS A 498 4.26 5.32 7.43
N TYR A 499 4.56 4.94 8.67
CA TYR A 499 3.56 4.47 9.64
C TYR A 499 2.62 5.58 10.14
N LEU A 500 3.05 6.84 10.13
CA LEU A 500 2.19 7.97 10.52
C LEU A 500 1.31 8.41 9.34
N ALA A 501 1.95 8.64 8.20
CA ALA A 501 1.30 9.19 7.02
C ALA A 501 0.51 8.15 6.23
N ARG A 502 1.15 7.05 5.81
CA ARG A 502 0.54 6.06 4.91
C ARG A 502 -0.37 5.08 5.65
N TYR A 503 0.04 4.61 6.83
CA TYR A 503 -0.78 3.72 7.64
C TYR A 503 -1.82 4.48 8.46
N GLY A 504 -1.40 5.55 9.14
CA GLY A 504 -2.28 6.34 10.01
C GLY A 504 -3.13 7.39 9.28
N GLY A 505 -2.81 7.74 8.02
CA GLY A 505 -3.48 8.82 7.30
C GLY A 505 -3.20 10.21 7.88
N LYS A 506 -2.16 10.35 8.71
CA LYS A 506 -1.85 11.56 9.47
C LYS A 506 -0.78 12.37 8.75
N VAL A 507 -1.23 13.21 7.83
CA VAL A 507 -0.36 14.04 6.97
C VAL A 507 -0.50 15.53 7.28
N ASP A 508 -1.66 15.99 7.72
CA ASP A 508 -1.92 17.42 7.90
C ASP A 508 -1.51 17.89 9.29
N GLU A 509 -1.67 17.06 10.32
CA GLU A 509 -1.38 17.45 11.70
C GLU A 509 0.10 17.83 11.93
N PRO A 510 1.10 17.07 11.41
CA PRO A 510 2.50 17.49 11.51
C PRO A 510 2.78 18.84 10.82
N ARG A 511 2.15 19.10 9.68
CA ARG A 511 2.34 20.34 8.89
C ARG A 511 1.70 21.54 9.60
N ALA A 512 0.48 21.36 10.10
CA ALA A 512 -0.22 22.37 10.89
C ALA A 512 0.58 22.76 12.14
N LEU A 513 1.25 21.81 12.79
CA LEU A 513 2.20 22.12 13.88
C LEU A 513 3.40 22.92 13.39
N LEU A 514 4.08 22.46 12.34
CA LEU A 514 5.26 23.14 11.80
C LEU A 514 4.94 24.60 11.43
N GLU A 515 3.91 24.82 10.62
CA GLU A 515 3.48 26.14 10.15
C GLU A 515 3.05 27.05 11.33
N ARG A 516 2.23 26.53 12.26
CA ARG A 516 1.77 27.28 13.43
C ARG A 516 2.94 27.75 14.30
N PHE A 517 3.98 26.94 14.40
CA PHE A 517 5.19 27.27 15.14
C PHE A 517 6.27 27.86 14.24
N GLY A 518 5.90 28.50 13.12
CA GLY A 518 6.76 29.38 12.35
C GLY A 518 7.75 28.68 11.41
N ALA A 519 7.49 27.44 10.99
CA ALA A 519 8.26 26.80 9.93
C ALA A 519 7.83 27.30 8.55
N ASP A 520 8.78 27.62 7.69
CA ASP A 520 8.58 27.65 6.23
C ASP A 520 8.85 26.25 5.67
N VAL A 521 7.79 25.51 5.36
CA VAL A 521 7.88 24.09 5.00
C VAL A 521 8.12 23.91 3.51
N GLN A 522 9.32 23.44 3.17
CA GLN A 522 9.72 23.03 1.82
C GLN A 522 9.51 21.52 1.66
N GLU A 523 8.49 21.16 0.90
CA GLU A 523 8.09 19.77 0.69
C GLU A 523 9.02 19.06 -0.31
N PRO A 524 9.53 17.86 0.01
CA PRO A 524 10.21 17.02 -0.97
C PRO A 524 9.20 16.50 -2.00
N GLU A 525 9.67 16.13 -3.20
CA GLU A 525 8.80 15.60 -4.28
C GLU A 525 7.88 14.47 -3.79
N ARG A 526 8.42 13.56 -2.99
CA ARG A 526 7.69 12.47 -2.33
C ARG A 526 7.37 12.83 -0.88
N ASN A 527 6.13 13.26 -0.65
CA ASN A 527 5.59 13.71 0.63
C ASN A 527 4.18 13.13 0.89
N ARG A 528 3.58 13.52 2.03
CA ARG A 528 2.19 13.22 2.43
C ARG A 528 1.87 11.73 2.37
N ASP A 529 0.95 11.29 1.51
CA ASP A 529 0.54 9.89 1.38
C ASP A 529 1.44 9.05 0.45
N ASN A 530 2.45 9.67 -0.19
CA ASN A 530 3.47 8.99 -0.99
C ASN A 530 4.93 9.25 -0.55
N PRO A 531 5.29 9.12 0.74
CA PRO A 531 6.65 9.41 1.18
C PRO A 531 7.62 8.30 0.80
N TYR A 532 8.86 8.66 0.49
CA TYR A 532 9.94 7.68 0.33
C TYR A 532 10.37 7.18 1.73
N CYS A 533 10.57 5.87 1.89
CA CYS A 533 10.85 5.26 3.20
C CYS A 533 12.24 5.65 3.71
N CYS A 534 12.44 5.68 5.03
CA CYS A 534 13.75 5.88 5.64
C CYS A 534 14.64 4.62 5.65
N GLY A 535 14.06 3.43 5.44
CA GLY A 535 14.78 2.15 5.41
C GLY A 535 14.70 1.29 6.68
N ALA A 536 14.22 1.81 7.82
CA ALA A 536 14.32 1.09 9.10
C ALA A 536 13.36 -0.09 9.30
N GLY A 537 12.17 -0.02 8.69
CA GLY A 537 11.08 -0.96 8.96
C GLY A 537 11.40 -2.40 8.52
N GLY A 538 10.57 -3.36 8.94
CA GLY A 538 10.75 -4.76 8.52
C GLY A 538 11.99 -5.47 9.07
N GLY A 539 12.59 -4.95 10.15
CA GLY A 539 13.81 -5.48 10.77
C GLY A 539 15.11 -4.84 10.28
N LEU A 540 15.03 -3.93 9.29
CA LEU A 540 16.20 -3.44 8.57
C LEU A 540 17.00 -2.36 9.28
N LEU A 541 16.52 -1.86 10.41
CA LEU A 541 17.32 -1.05 11.34
C LEU A 541 18.59 -1.80 11.80
N PHE A 542 18.55 -3.13 11.88
CA PHE A 542 19.64 -3.99 12.36
C PHE A 542 20.41 -4.66 11.23
N ALA A 543 20.05 -4.38 9.97
CA ALA A 543 20.68 -5.03 8.85
C ALA A 543 22.02 -4.35 8.54
N ASP A 544 23.11 -5.07 8.78
CA ASP A 544 24.42 -4.72 8.25
C ASP A 544 24.48 -5.15 6.79
N ARG A 545 24.07 -4.25 5.89
CA ARG A 545 24.08 -4.54 4.46
C ARG A 545 25.38 -4.08 3.85
N GLU A 546 26.07 -4.99 3.15
CA GLU A 546 27.15 -4.68 2.21
C GLU A 546 26.55 -4.01 0.95
N GLU A 547 26.03 -2.80 1.13
CA GLU A 547 25.52 -1.95 0.06
C GLU A 547 26.60 -0.96 -0.37
N GLU A 548 26.67 -0.63 -1.66
CA GLU A 548 27.58 0.42 -2.12
C GLU A 548 27.25 1.74 -1.38
N PRO A 549 28.23 2.48 -0.86
CA PRO A 549 27.98 3.77 -0.20
C PRO A 549 27.09 4.68 -1.07
N GLY A 550 25.98 5.18 -0.51
CA GLY A 550 25.03 6.03 -1.23
C GLY A 550 23.89 5.29 -1.94
N SER A 551 23.89 3.95 -1.91
CA SER A 551 22.83 3.11 -2.48
C SER A 551 21.74 2.73 -1.47
N ARG A 552 21.93 2.97 -0.17
CA ARG A 552 20.93 2.61 0.85
C ARG A 552 19.63 3.39 0.66
N ILE A 553 18.50 2.81 1.04
CA ILE A 553 17.19 3.49 1.04
C ILE A 553 17.25 4.84 1.78
N SER A 554 17.94 4.87 2.92
CA SER A 554 18.15 6.09 3.73
C SER A 554 18.95 7.15 3.00
N ASP A 555 19.96 6.76 2.22
CA ASP A 555 20.84 7.68 1.48
C ASP A 555 20.07 8.33 0.31
N VAL A 556 19.25 7.55 -0.40
CA VAL A 556 18.34 8.09 -1.43
C VAL A 556 17.34 9.07 -0.82
N ARG A 557 16.74 8.72 0.33
CA ARG A 557 15.79 9.62 0.99
C ARG A 557 16.47 10.89 1.51
N PHE A 558 17.65 10.77 2.09
CA PHE A 558 18.40 11.91 2.61
C PHE A 558 18.72 12.90 1.50
N ARG A 559 19.15 12.43 0.32
CA ARG A 559 19.34 13.30 -0.86
C ARG A 559 18.05 14.04 -1.25
N GLN A 560 16.92 13.34 -1.34
CA GLN A 560 15.62 13.98 -1.65
C GLN A 560 15.23 15.06 -0.63
N LEU A 561 15.60 14.90 0.64
CA LEU A 561 15.36 15.90 1.68
C LEU A 561 16.34 17.08 1.53
N LYS A 562 17.62 16.82 1.26
CA LYS A 562 18.63 17.84 0.99
C LYS A 562 18.30 18.68 -0.27
N ASP A 563 17.77 18.05 -1.31
CA ASP A 563 17.41 18.69 -2.59
C ASP A 563 16.27 19.73 -2.45
N THR A 564 15.56 19.73 -1.31
CA THR A 564 14.59 20.80 -1.00
C THR A 564 15.26 22.15 -0.70
N GLY A 565 16.56 22.16 -0.43
CA GLY A 565 17.30 23.34 0.02
C GLY A 565 17.08 23.69 1.50
N ALA A 566 16.29 22.91 2.24
CA ALA A 566 16.07 23.13 3.66
C ALA A 566 17.32 22.85 4.51
N GLN A 567 17.55 23.71 5.51
CA GLN A 567 18.67 23.56 6.45
C GLN A 567 18.29 22.69 7.65
N THR A 568 16.99 22.51 7.90
CA THR A 568 16.47 21.67 8.98
C THR A 568 15.57 20.57 8.43
N VAL A 569 15.82 19.33 8.81
CA VAL A 569 14.92 18.19 8.56
C VAL A 569 14.17 17.88 9.85
N VAL A 570 12.84 17.93 9.78
CA VAL A 570 11.97 17.52 10.88
C VAL A 570 11.40 16.13 10.62
N THR A 571 11.40 15.27 11.64
CA THR A 571 10.79 13.93 11.62
C THR A 571 9.89 13.74 12.85
N ALA A 572 8.95 12.81 12.75
CA ALA A 572 8.06 12.42 13.84
C ALA A 572 8.12 10.91 14.11
N CYS A 573 9.30 10.31 13.94
CA CYS A 573 9.53 8.89 14.17
C CYS A 573 10.99 8.63 14.59
N PRO A 574 11.22 7.88 15.69
CA PRO A 574 12.57 7.59 16.18
C PRO A 574 13.40 6.81 15.17
N PHE A 575 12.82 5.79 14.53
CA PHE A 575 13.53 4.98 13.54
C PHE A 575 13.93 5.80 12.29
N CYS A 576 13.07 6.71 11.86
CA CYS A 576 13.39 7.59 10.75
C CYS A 576 14.54 8.55 11.10
N SER A 577 14.55 9.08 12.34
CA SER A 577 15.65 9.90 12.84
C SER A 577 16.99 9.15 12.80
N ILE A 578 17.03 7.93 13.33
CA ILE A 578 18.26 7.10 13.35
C ILE A 578 18.79 6.88 11.93
N MET A 579 17.95 6.41 11.01
CA MET A 579 18.38 6.09 9.64
C MET A 579 18.86 7.31 8.86
N LEU A 580 18.16 8.45 8.96
CA LEU A 580 18.48 9.63 8.18
C LEU A 580 19.71 10.37 8.73
N LYS A 581 19.91 10.39 10.06
CA LYS A 581 21.17 10.86 10.65
C LYS A 581 22.34 9.97 10.24
N GLY A 582 22.15 8.64 10.24
CA GLY A 582 23.15 7.71 9.74
C GLY A 582 23.52 7.96 8.27
N ALA A 583 22.52 8.25 7.42
CA ALA A 583 22.75 8.63 6.02
C ALA A 583 23.54 9.94 5.88
N GLN A 584 23.26 10.95 6.72
CA GLN A 584 24.03 12.19 6.73
C GLN A 584 25.50 11.95 7.08
N THR A 585 25.78 11.17 8.12
CA THR A 585 27.16 10.86 8.56
C THR A 585 27.97 10.14 7.47
N SER A 586 27.31 9.33 6.64
CA SER A 586 27.96 8.61 5.53
C SER A 586 28.04 9.41 4.23
N ALA A 587 27.43 10.60 4.13
CA ALA A 587 27.38 11.36 2.89
C ALA A 587 28.71 12.08 2.60
N PRO A 588 29.27 11.97 1.37
CA PRO A 588 30.52 12.65 1.00
C PRO A 588 30.44 14.18 1.12
N ASP A 589 29.30 14.77 0.73
CA ASP A 589 29.01 16.20 0.84
C ASP A 589 28.12 16.50 2.06
N GLY A 590 28.49 15.95 3.22
CA GLY A 590 27.77 16.08 4.49
C GLY A 590 27.69 17.54 4.94
N GLY A 591 26.81 18.32 4.34
CA GLY A 591 26.45 19.65 4.82
C GLY A 591 25.84 19.56 6.21
N GLU A 592 25.97 20.63 6.99
CA GLU A 592 25.35 20.77 8.31
C GLU A 592 23.83 20.94 8.18
N ILE A 593 23.11 19.88 7.79
CA ILE A 593 21.66 19.82 7.92
C ILE A 593 21.33 19.44 9.36
N GLN A 594 20.50 20.25 10.01
CA GLN A 594 20.06 19.98 11.38
C GLN A 594 18.89 19.00 11.38
N PHE A 595 19.01 17.88 12.08
CA PHE A 595 17.89 16.97 12.34
C PHE A 595 17.20 17.31 13.66
N VAL A 596 15.89 17.53 13.59
CA VAL A 596 15.07 17.90 14.75
C VAL A 596 13.83 17.00 14.80
N ASP A 597 13.48 16.52 15.99
CA ASP A 597 12.20 15.85 16.18
C ASP A 597 11.06 16.88 16.30
N LEU A 598 9.88 16.56 15.77
CA LEU A 598 8.74 17.47 15.75
C LEU A 598 8.36 18.00 17.14
N MET A 599 8.42 17.18 18.20
CA MET A 599 8.10 17.65 19.55
C MET A 599 9.15 18.63 20.07
N THR A 600 10.43 18.39 19.76
CA THR A 600 11.51 19.31 20.08
C THR A 600 11.35 20.64 19.32
N PHE A 601 10.99 20.58 18.04
CA PHE A 601 10.72 21.77 17.22
C PHE A 601 9.60 22.63 17.82
N VAL A 602 8.48 22.01 18.17
CA VAL A 602 7.32 22.67 18.76
C VAL A 602 7.64 23.21 20.15
N ASN A 603 8.25 22.41 21.03
CA ASN A 603 8.54 22.82 22.40
C ASN A 603 9.47 24.04 22.48
N GLY A 604 10.50 24.08 21.62
CA GLY A 604 11.42 25.23 21.56
C GLY A 604 10.76 26.52 21.10
N ARG A 605 9.53 26.45 20.57
CA ARG A 605 8.76 27.59 20.06
C ARG A 605 7.38 27.69 20.72
N LEU A 606 7.10 26.89 21.74
CA LEU A 606 5.85 27.01 22.47
C LEU A 606 5.97 28.18 23.43
N ASP A 607 4.98 29.07 23.41
CA ASP A 607 4.81 30.01 24.51
C ASP A 607 4.25 29.24 25.71
N LYS A 608 5.03 29.17 26.78
CA LYS A 608 4.73 28.33 27.95
C LYS A 608 3.91 29.08 29.01
N GLY A 609 3.60 30.36 28.77
CA GLY A 609 2.95 31.24 29.76
C GLY A 609 3.97 31.87 30.69
#